data_AF-A0A354X3S9-F1
#
_entry.id   AF-A0A354X3S9-F1
#
_cell.length_a   1.000
_cell.length_b   1.000
_cell.length_c   1.000
_cell.angle_alpha   90.00
_cell.angle_beta   90.00
_cell.angle_gamma   90.00
#
_symmetry.space_group_name_H-M   'P 1'
#
loop_
_entity.id
_entity.type
_entity.pdbx_description
1 polymer ?
#
loop_
_entity_poly.entity_id
_entity_poly.type
_entity_poly.pdbx_seq_one_letter_code
_entity_poly.pdbx_strand_id
1 'polypeptide(L)' 'MNHCNKYILVSLLCLSIQQISYSQKYIYPVDIPPALSANFGELRGNHFHSGIDFKTQQVQNKPIIAIEDG' A
#
# COMPACT_ATOMS: atom_id res chain seq x y z
N MET A 1 9.62 30.28 -35.73
CA MET A 1 8.49 30.03 -34.81
C MET A 1 8.35 28.56 -34.36
N ASN A 2 9.08 27.59 -34.96
CA ASN A 2 8.85 26.16 -34.69
C ASN A 2 9.65 25.59 -33.51
N HIS A 3 10.75 26.23 -33.13
CA HIS A 3 11.57 25.78 -31.99
C HIS A 3 10.89 26.04 -30.64
N CYS A 4 10.20 27.18 -30.49
CA CYS A 4 9.48 27.55 -29.27
C CYS A 4 8.37 26.53 -28.92
N ASN A 5 7.66 26.05 -29.94
CA ASN A 5 6.56 25.10 -29.77
C ASN A 5 7.02 23.72 -29.25
N LYS A 6 8.25 23.31 -29.60
CA LYS A 6 8.84 22.04 -29.13
C LYS A 6 9.13 22.08 -27.62
N TYR A 7 9.64 23.20 -27.10
CA TYR A 7 9.89 23.35 -25.66
C TYR A 7 8.60 23.47 -24.86
N ILE A 8 7.57 24.11 -25.43
CA ILE A 8 6.22 24.16 -24.83
C ILE A 8 5.62 22.75 -24.73
N LEU A 9 5.71 21.95 -25.80
CA LEU A 9 5.20 20.58 -25.81
C LEU A 9 5.94 19.68 -24.79
N VAL A 10 7.27 19.82 -24.68
CA VAL A 10 8.08 19.09 -23.70
C VAL A 10 7.75 19.52 -22.26
N SER A 11 7.52 20.81 -22.03
CA SER A 11 7.11 21.32 -20.72
C SER A 11 5.74 20.79 -20.29
N LEU A 12 4.77 20.79 -21.21
CA LEU A 12 3.43 20.24 -20.98
C LEU A 12 3.45 18.73 -20.70
N LEU A 13 4.33 17.98 -21.38
CA LEU A 13 4.53 16.55 -21.12
C LEU A 13 5.17 16.28 -19.76
N CYS A 14 6.09 17.13 -19.28
CA CYS A 14 6.69 16.98 -17.94
C CYS A 14 5.71 17.29 -16.80
N LEU A 15 4.75 18.20 -17.01
CA LEU A 15 3.71 18.54 -16.03
C LEU A 15 2.69 17.41 -15.83
N SER A 16 2.42 16.61 -16.85
CA SER A 16 1.45 15.50 -16.76
C SER A 16 1.99 14.26 -16.02
N ILE A 17 3.29 14.17 -15.78
CA ILE A 17 3.95 13.03 -15.09
C ILE A 17 4.01 13.21 -13.57
N GLN A 18 3.51 14.32 -13.01
CA GLN A 18 3.51 14.56 -11.57
C GLN A 18 2.33 13.86 -10.88
N GLN A 19 2.37 12.52 -10.84
CA GLN A 19 1.51 11.73 -9.96
C GLN A 19 2.24 11.55 -8.63
N ILE A 20 1.94 12.40 -7.64
CA ILE A 20 2.40 12.18 -6.26
C ILE A 20 1.46 11.15 -5.62
N SER A 21 1.88 9.89 -5.59
CA SER A 21 1.18 8.86 -4.83
C SER A 21 1.45 9.07 -3.34
N TYR A 22 0.49 9.64 -2.62
CA TYR A 22 0.51 9.65 -1.16
C TYR A 22 0.01 8.29 -0.65
N SER A 23 0.90 7.53 -0.01
CA SER A 23 0.47 6.40 0.83
C SER A 23 -0.03 6.96 2.15
N GLN A 24 -1.17 6.45 2.61
CA GLN A 24 -1.59 6.61 3.99
C GLN A 24 -0.52 6.01 4.91
N LYS A 25 -0.24 6.71 6.02
CA LYS A 25 0.74 6.27 7.02
C LYS A 25 0.04 5.46 8.11
N TYR A 26 -0.29 4.22 7.78
CA TYR A 26 -0.83 3.27 8.75
C TYR A 26 0.26 2.62 9.61
N ILE A 27 -0.08 2.27 10.84
CA ILE A 27 0.73 1.36 11.66
C ILE A 27 0.28 -0.09 11.48
N TYR A 28 1.12 -1.06 11.87
CA TYR A 28 0.70 -2.46 11.90
C TYR A 28 -0.27 -2.72 13.07
N PRO A 29 -1.23 -3.62 12.92
CA PRO A 29 -2.18 -3.95 13.99
C PRO A 29 -1.57 -4.82 15.12
N VAL A 30 -0.28 -5.15 15.02
CA VAL A 30 0.46 -5.98 15.98
C VAL A 30 1.74 -5.26 16.44
N ASP A 31 2.02 -5.29 17.73
CA ASP A 31 3.24 -4.70 18.34
C ASP A 31 4.39 -5.71 18.40
N ILE A 32 4.66 -6.35 17.28
CA ILE A 32 5.78 -7.30 17.09
C ILE A 32 6.32 -7.14 15.67
N PRO A 33 7.57 -7.59 15.38
CA PRO A 33 8.05 -7.65 14.00
C PRO A 33 7.03 -8.39 13.12
N PRO A 34 6.44 -7.71 12.11
CA PRO A 34 5.34 -8.25 11.35
C PRO A 34 5.82 -9.43 10.49
N ALA A 35 5.05 -10.51 10.53
CA ALA A 35 5.23 -11.66 9.64
C ALA A 35 3.84 -12.13 9.22
N LEU A 36 3.69 -12.54 7.96
CA LEU A 36 2.40 -12.92 7.39
C LEU A 36 2.22 -14.44 7.36
N SER A 37 1.02 -14.90 7.69
CA SER A 37 0.58 -16.29 7.44
C SER A 37 -0.24 -16.42 6.17
N ALA A 38 -0.83 -15.34 5.67
CA ALA A 38 -1.55 -15.27 4.40
C ALA A 38 -1.48 -13.86 3.82
N ASN A 39 -1.56 -13.76 2.49
CA ASN A 39 -1.48 -12.48 1.77
C ASN A 39 -2.85 -12.02 1.25
N PHE A 40 -3.03 -10.71 1.11
CA PHE A 40 -4.16 -10.16 0.36
C PHE A 40 -4.17 -10.70 -1.07
N GLY A 41 -5.34 -11.15 -1.50
CA GLY A 41 -5.56 -11.69 -2.83
C GLY A 41 -5.10 -13.13 -3.04
N GLU A 42 -4.72 -13.84 -1.97
CA GLU A 42 -4.44 -15.27 -2.04
C GLU A 42 -5.68 -16.04 -2.53
N LEU A 43 -5.55 -16.71 -3.68
CA LEU A 43 -6.59 -17.57 -4.24
C LEU A 43 -6.57 -18.93 -3.52
N ARG A 44 -7.70 -19.27 -2.91
CA ARG A 44 -7.95 -20.60 -2.35
C ARG A 44 -9.02 -21.27 -3.19
N GLY A 45 -9.01 -22.60 -3.24
CA GLY A 45 -9.87 -23.37 -4.16
C GLY A 45 -11.37 -23.07 -4.08
N ASN A 46 -11.83 -22.40 -3.02
CA ASN A 46 -13.22 -22.08 -2.76
C ASN A 46 -13.49 -20.60 -2.37
N HIS A 47 -12.49 -19.71 -2.29
CA HIS A 47 -12.71 -18.30 -1.97
C HIS A 47 -11.49 -17.41 -2.24
N PHE A 48 -11.74 -16.10 -2.32
CA PHE A 48 -10.75 -15.03 -2.36
C PHE A 48 -10.43 -14.55 -0.95
N HIS A 49 -9.14 -14.43 -0.61
CA HIS A 49 -8.71 -13.86 0.67
C HIS A 49 -8.61 -12.33 0.59
N SER A 50 -9.61 -11.62 1.10
CA SER A 50 -9.69 -10.15 1.06
C SER A 50 -8.96 -9.44 2.20
N GLY A 51 -8.15 -10.15 2.98
CA GLY A 51 -7.46 -9.63 4.18
C GLY A 51 -5.96 -9.85 4.15
N ILE A 52 -5.29 -9.58 5.27
CA ILE A 52 -3.89 -9.92 5.52
C ILE A 52 -3.84 -10.56 6.90
N ASP A 53 -3.24 -11.75 7.00
CA ASP A 53 -3.15 -12.48 8.27
C ASP A 53 -1.76 -12.32 8.89
N PHE A 54 -1.69 -11.71 10.08
CA PHE A 54 -0.44 -11.58 10.84
C PHE A 54 -0.19 -12.80 11.74
N LYS A 55 1.06 -13.30 11.72
CA LYS A 55 1.52 -14.33 12.65
C LYS A 55 1.68 -13.77 14.06
N THR A 56 1.39 -14.60 15.04
CA THR A 56 1.47 -14.26 16.47
C THR A 56 2.66 -14.90 17.19
N GLN A 57 3.70 -15.32 16.47
CA GLN A 57 4.87 -16.03 17.02
C GLN A 57 4.48 -17.25 17.87
N GLN A 58 3.44 -17.99 17.45
CA GLN A 58 2.93 -19.18 18.13
C GLN A 58 2.40 -18.92 19.56
N VAL A 59 2.03 -17.67 19.87
CA VAL A 59 1.42 -17.27 21.14
C VAL A 59 0.00 -16.74 20.89
N GLN A 60 -0.92 -16.98 21.82
CA GLN A 60 -2.29 -16.48 21.77
C GLN A 60 -2.43 -15.19 22.58
N ASN A 61 -3.51 -14.43 22.35
CA ASN A 61 -3.87 -13.23 23.11
C ASN A 61 -2.83 -12.09 23.06
N LYS A 62 -2.15 -11.92 21.92
CA LYS A 62 -1.33 -10.71 21.70
C LYS A 62 -2.25 -9.48 21.59
N PRO A 63 -1.85 -8.33 22.16
CA PRO A 63 -2.58 -7.08 21.99
C PRO A 63 -2.73 -6.71 20.51
N ILE A 64 -3.89 -6.17 20.15
CA ILE A 64 -4.19 -5.64 18.83
C ILE A 64 -4.39 -4.13 18.95
N ILE A 65 -3.79 -3.38 18.03
CA ILE A 65 -3.86 -1.92 17.98
C ILE A 65 -4.57 -1.47 16.71
N ALA A 66 -5.31 -0.36 16.80
CA ALA A 66 -5.92 0.28 15.64
C ALA A 66 -4.82 0.84 14.72
N ILE A 67 -4.99 0.68 13.40
CA ILE A 67 -3.98 1.09 12.43
C ILE A 67 -3.96 2.60 12.15
N GLU A 68 -5.06 3.28 12.48
CA GLU A 68 -5.29 4.73 12.44
C GLU A 68 -6.53 5.05 13.30
N ASP A 69 -6.72 6.34 13.62
CA ASP A 69 -7.96 6.88 14.20
C ASP A 69 -9.13 6.82 13.16
N GLY A 70 -10.38 7.02 13.62
CA GLY A 70 -11.60 6.87 12.80
C GLY A 70 -12.50 8.09 12.74
#